data_AF-A0A3Q0FF89-F1
#
_entry.id   AF-A0A3Q0FF89-F1
#
_cell.length_a   1.000
_cell.length_b   1.000
_cell.length_c   1.000
_cell.angle_alpha   90.00
_cell.angle_beta   90.00
_cell.angle_gamma   90.00
#
_symmetry.space_group_name_H-M   'P 1'
#
loop_
_entity.id
_entity.type
_entity.pdbx_description
1 polymer ?
#
loop_
_entity_poly.entity_id
_entity_poly.type
_entity_poly.pdbx_seq_one_letter_code
_entity_poly.pdbx_strand_id
1 'polypeptide(L)'
;MASTDKSPEPSSAKGPEPTPGKAMGVGQHMIDKGAMMIQSLEPIKQISHHACSFAIYSHDMSRQIETHHYCSRLHQNLIQCAVYDSDESDARLFGLLFFTLILFQLSQNLIYDFAVTCNL
;
A
#
# COMPACT_ATOMS: atom_id res chain seq x y z
N MET A 1 -10.93 -8.84 43.92
CA MET A 1 -9.61 -8.34 44.36
C MET A 1 -8.52 -9.13 43.65
N ALA A 2 -7.83 -8.49 42.69
CA ALA A 2 -6.56 -8.80 42.01
C ALA A 2 -6.62 -8.10 40.62
N SER A 3 -6.13 -6.87 40.47
CA SER A 3 -4.73 -6.50 40.16
C SER A 3 -4.28 -7.15 38.84
N THR A 4 -4.17 -6.43 37.72
CA THR A 4 -3.06 -5.50 37.45
C THR A 4 -3.42 -4.56 36.27
N ASP A 5 -3.71 -3.29 36.56
CA ASP A 5 -3.63 -2.22 35.55
C ASP A 5 -2.18 -1.76 35.48
N LYS A 6 -1.45 -2.18 34.44
CA LYS A 6 -0.19 -1.55 34.08
C LYS A 6 -0.46 -0.68 32.86
N SER A 7 -0.57 0.63 33.10
CA SER A 7 -0.70 1.64 32.04
C SER A 7 0.42 1.47 31.02
N PRO A 8 0.15 1.53 29.70
CA PRO A 8 1.21 1.46 28.70
C PRO A 8 2.12 2.68 28.87
N GLU A 9 3.42 2.44 29.03
CA GLU A 9 4.41 3.50 29.05
C GLU A 9 4.38 4.28 27.73
N PRO A 10 4.66 5.60 27.76
CA PRO A 10 4.67 6.41 26.55
C PRO A 10 5.74 5.87 25.60
N SER A 11 5.27 5.31 24.48
CA SER A 11 6.09 4.88 23.35
C SER A 11 6.86 6.08 22.82
N SER A 12 8.11 6.23 23.27
CA SER A 12 9.11 7.06 22.63
C SER A 12 9.11 6.72 21.14
N ALA A 13 8.86 7.72 20.30
CA ALA A 13 8.85 7.63 18.85
C ALA A 13 10.23 7.17 18.35
N LYS A 14 10.44 5.86 18.32
CA LYS A 14 11.48 5.24 17.49
C LYS A 14 10.96 5.28 16.06
N GLY A 15 11.82 5.74 15.15
CA GLY A 15 11.58 5.71 13.71
C GLY A 15 11.18 4.32 13.21
N PRO A 16 10.80 4.20 11.92
CA PRO A 16 10.14 3.01 11.38
C PRO A 16 10.90 1.76 11.80
N GLU A 17 10.25 0.92 12.60
CA GLU A 17 10.78 -0.33 13.07
C GLU A 17 11.22 -1.15 11.84
N PRO A 18 12.47 -1.67 11.83
CA PRO A 18 12.93 -2.48 10.72
C PRO A 18 11.99 -3.69 10.58
N THR A 19 11.45 -3.86 9.37
CA THR A 19 10.46 -4.91 9.10
C THR A 19 11.02 -6.25 9.54
N PRO A 20 10.30 -7.01 10.40
CA PRO A 20 10.77 -8.32 10.83
C PRO A 20 11.02 -9.23 9.63
N GLY A 21 12.28 -9.60 9.39
CA GLY A 21 12.67 -10.45 8.27
C GLY A 21 14.18 -10.67 8.21
N LYS A 22 14.60 -11.90 7.89
CA LYS A 22 16.02 -12.20 7.64
C LYS A 22 16.39 -11.65 6.25
N ALA A 23 17.55 -11.01 6.14
CA ALA A 23 18.06 -10.55 4.85
C ALA A 23 18.06 -11.68 3.81
N MET A 24 17.72 -11.35 2.57
CA MET A 24 17.62 -12.32 1.47
C MET A 24 18.97 -13.02 1.27
N GLY A 25 18.94 -14.36 1.23
CA GLY A 25 20.12 -15.15 0.96
C GLY A 25 20.52 -15.11 -0.52
N VAL A 26 21.80 -15.36 -0.82
CA VAL A 26 22.32 -15.40 -2.20
C VAL A 26 21.51 -16.36 -3.10
N GLY A 27 21.06 -17.50 -2.55
CA GLY A 27 20.19 -18.43 -3.26
C GLY A 27 18.84 -17.83 -3.67
N GLN A 28 18.20 -17.03 -2.80
CA GLN A 28 16.93 -16.38 -3.12
C GLN A 28 17.09 -15.35 -4.24
N HIS A 29 18.17 -14.57 -4.21
CA HIS A 29 18.49 -13.63 -5.29
C HIS A 29 18.68 -14.30 -6.65
N MET A 30 19.25 -15.51 -6.71
CA MET A 30 19.37 -16.26 -7.97
C MET A 30 18.01 -16.72 -8.48
N ILE A 31 17.13 -17.20 -7.61
CA ILE A 31 15.77 -17.63 -7.98
C ILE A 31 14.97 -16.44 -8.49
N ASP A 32 15.03 -15.29 -7.81
CA ASP A 32 14.29 -14.09 -8.20
C ASP A 32 14.77 -13.55 -9.56
N LYS A 33 16.09 -13.53 -9.81
CA LYS A 33 16.62 -13.16 -11.13
C LYS A 33 16.17 -14.11 -12.24
N GLY A 34 16.11 -15.42 -11.95
CA GLY A 34 15.55 -16.39 -12.89
C GLY A 34 14.06 -16.15 -13.15
N ALA A 35 13.29 -15.85 -12.12
CA ALA A 35 11.88 -15.51 -12.22
C ALA A 35 11.66 -14.25 -13.07
N MET A 36 12.45 -13.18 -12.88
CA MET A 36 12.38 -11.96 -13.69
C MET A 36 12.62 -12.19 -15.18
N MET A 37 13.43 -13.19 -15.55
CA MET A 37 13.69 -13.51 -16.96
C MET A 37 12.55 -14.30 -17.62
N ILE A 38 11.80 -15.09 -16.85
CA ILE A 38 10.82 -16.04 -17.36
C ILE A 38 9.38 -15.54 -17.16
N GLN A 39 9.11 -14.76 -16.11
CA GLN A 39 7.78 -14.30 -15.76
C GLN A 39 7.33 -13.14 -16.64
N SER A 40 6.21 -13.35 -17.34
CA SER A 40 5.45 -12.29 -17.98
C SER A 40 4.88 -11.35 -16.90
N LEU A 41 5.25 -10.07 -16.96
CA LEU A 41 4.67 -9.01 -16.13
C LEU A 41 3.48 -8.31 -16.81
N GLU A 42 2.77 -9.01 -17.70
CA GLU A 42 1.58 -8.48 -18.38
C GLU A 42 0.57 -7.81 -17.42
N PRO A 43 0.24 -8.38 -16.24
CA PRO A 43 -0.70 -7.74 -15.31
C PRO A 43 -0.21 -6.38 -14.78
N ILE A 44 1.11 -6.24 -14.58
CA ILE A 44 1.72 -4.98 -14.12
C ILE A 44 1.68 -3.94 -15.24
N LYS A 45 1.88 -4.36 -16.49
CA LYS A 45 1.79 -3.47 -17.67
C LYS A 45 0.36 -2.99 -17.95
N GLN A 46 -0.66 -3.60 -17.36
CA GLN A 46 -2.07 -3.22 -17.51
C GLN A 46 -2.55 -2.22 -16.45
N ILE A 47 -1.66 -1.75 -15.58
CA ILE A 47 -1.95 -0.62 -14.71
C ILE A 47 -2.21 0.61 -15.59
N SER A 48 -3.40 1.19 -15.45
CA SER A 48 -3.89 2.26 -16.32
C SER A 48 -4.15 3.55 -15.57
N HIS A 49 -4.27 3.47 -14.25
CA HIS A 49 -4.61 4.59 -13.40
C HIS A 49 -3.71 4.56 -12.16
N HIS A 50 -3.13 5.70 -11.85
CA HIS A 50 -2.44 5.95 -10.59
C HIS A 50 -3.20 7.02 -9.83
N ALA A 51 -3.38 6.82 -8.52
CA ALA A 51 -4.02 7.78 -7.65
C ALA A 51 -3.25 7.85 -6.33
N CYS A 52 -3.11 9.05 -5.77
CA CYS A 52 -2.49 9.26 -4.48
C CYS A 52 -3.52 9.75 -3.47
N SER A 53 -3.48 9.24 -2.25
CA SER A 53 -4.35 9.66 -1.13
C SER A 53 -3.59 9.72 0.18
N PHE A 54 -4.10 10.48 1.16
CA PHE A 54 -3.52 10.64 2.48
C PHE A 54 -4.36 9.90 3.54
N ALA A 55 -3.97 8.66 3.83
CA ALA A 55 -4.59 7.90 4.90
C ALA A 55 -4.22 8.49 6.27
N ILE A 56 -5.24 8.86 7.05
CA ILE A 56 -5.08 9.32 8.44
C ILE A 56 -5.47 8.19 9.38
N TYR A 57 -4.63 7.91 10.40
CA TYR A 57 -4.99 6.93 11.42
C TYR A 57 -6.15 7.43 12.28
N SER A 58 -7.16 6.57 12.46
CA SER A 58 -8.36 6.88 13.26
C SER A 58 -8.09 7.28 14.70
N HIS A 59 -6.97 6.81 15.27
CA HIS A 59 -6.58 7.06 16.65
C HIS A 59 -5.52 8.17 16.80
N ASP A 60 -4.91 8.61 15.69
CA ASP A 60 -3.88 9.64 15.70
C ASP A 60 -3.89 10.43 14.38
N MET A 61 -4.55 11.59 14.41
CA MET A 61 -4.66 12.46 13.23
C MET A 61 -3.36 13.20 12.87
N SER A 62 -2.32 13.12 13.71
CA SER A 62 -1.01 13.70 13.40
C SER A 62 -0.20 12.83 12.44
N ARG A 63 -0.59 11.57 12.28
CA ARG A 63 0.08 10.60 11.41
C ARG A 63 -0.71 10.44 10.11
N GLN A 64 -0.20 11.12 9.08
CA GLN A 64 -0.68 11.03 7.71
C GLN A 64 0.26 10.10 6.94
N ILE A 65 -0.28 9.14 6.20
CA ILE A 65 0.46 8.29 5.29
C ILE A 65 0.00 8.61 3.87
N GLU A 66 0.93 9.02 3.02
CA GLU A 66 0.70 9.09 1.59
C GLU A 66 0.61 7.66 1.02
N THR A 67 -0.41 7.41 0.22
CA THR A 67 -0.72 6.08 -0.31
C THR A 67 -0.89 6.15 -1.82
N HIS A 68 -0.10 5.34 -2.52
CA HIS A 68 -0.05 5.30 -3.97
C HIS A 68 -0.81 4.07 -4.48
N HIS A 69 -1.89 4.31 -5.21
CA HIS A 69 -2.79 3.30 -5.75
C HIS A 69 -2.50 3.07 -7.22
N TYR A 70 -2.03 1.88 -7.57
CA TYR A 70 -1.80 1.45 -8.94
C TYR A 70 -2.92 0.50 -9.37
N CYS A 71 -3.81 1.00 -10.21
CA CYS A 71 -5.06 0.34 -10.55
C CYS A 71 -5.07 -0.24 -11.98
N SER A 72 -5.50 -1.49 -12.10
CA SER A 72 -5.79 -2.17 -13.35
C SER A 72 -7.26 -2.55 -13.43
N ARG A 73 -7.83 -2.46 -14.64
CA ARG A 73 -9.23 -2.82 -14.87
C ARG A 73 -9.31 -4.30 -15.23
N LEU A 74 -9.87 -5.11 -14.33
CA LEU A 74 -10.06 -6.55 -14.57
C LEU A 74 -11.27 -6.83 -15.45
N HIS A 75 -12.38 -6.16 -15.18
CA HIS A 75 -13.64 -6.34 -15.91
C HIS A 75 -14.33 -4.99 -16.11
N GLN A 76 -15.43 -4.98 -16.88
CA GLN A 76 -16.15 -3.75 -17.18
C GLN A 76 -16.52 -2.93 -15.93
N ASN A 77 -16.84 -3.63 -14.84
CA ASN A 77 -17.29 -3.03 -13.60
C ASN A 77 -16.38 -3.31 -12.40
N LEU A 78 -15.18 -3.88 -12.59
CA LEU A 78 -14.25 -4.21 -11.50
C LEU A 78 -12.85 -3.68 -11.78
N ILE A 79 -12.30 -2.99 -10.80
CA ILE A 79 -10.94 -2.44 -10.77
C ILE A 79 -10.20 -3.08 -9.59
N GLN A 80 -8.98 -3.55 -9.84
CA GLN A 80 -8.06 -4.01 -8.82
C GLN A 80 -6.95 -2.98 -8.66
N CYS A 81 -6.65 -2.58 -7.43
CA CYS A 81 -5.61 -1.62 -7.11
C CYS A 81 -4.62 -2.21 -6.13
N ALA A 82 -3.32 -2.09 -6.43
CA ALA A 82 -2.26 -2.31 -5.46
C ALA A 82 -1.93 -0.98 -4.79
N VAL A 83 -1.88 -0.96 -3.46
CA VAL A 83 -1.66 0.24 -2.65
C VAL A 83 -0.29 0.16 -1.99
N TYR A 84 0.54 1.17 -2.22
CA TYR A 84 1.87 1.31 -1.64
C TYR A 84 1.94 2.54 -0.73
N ASP A 85 2.90 2.57 0.18
CA ASP A 85 3.15 3.71 1.09
C ASP A 85 4.09 4.79 0.50
N SER A 86 4.62 4.57 -0.70
CA SER A 86 5.48 5.50 -1.46
C SER A 86 5.46 5.15 -2.96
N ASP A 87 5.94 6.06 -3.81
CA ASP A 87 6.23 5.86 -5.23
C ASP A 87 7.68 5.39 -5.51
N GLU A 88 8.51 5.29 -4.47
CA GLU A 88 9.89 4.81 -4.54
C GLU A 88 10.00 3.31 -4.88
N SER A 89 11.16 2.88 -5.38
CA SER A 89 11.38 1.48 -5.76
C SER A 89 11.40 0.49 -4.58
N ASP A 90 11.61 0.98 -3.36
CA ASP A 90 11.56 0.22 -2.11
C ASP A 90 10.24 0.38 -1.35
N ALA A 91 9.24 0.99 -2.01
CA ALA A 91 7.91 1.19 -1.44
C ALA A 91 7.29 -0.14 -0.98
N ARG A 92 6.60 -0.06 0.15
CA ARG A 92 6.01 -1.22 0.82
C ARG A 92 4.58 -1.38 0.36
N LEU A 93 4.22 -2.61 0.00
CA LEU A 93 2.85 -2.94 -0.32
C LEU A 93 2.00 -2.87 0.95
N PHE A 94 1.09 -1.90 1.01
CA PHE A 94 0.09 -1.78 2.07
C PHE A 94 -1.01 -2.81 1.88
N GLY A 95 -1.47 -3.01 0.63
CA GLY A 95 -2.47 -4.03 0.34
C GLY A 95 -3.02 -4.03 -1.09
N LEU A 96 -3.96 -4.95 -1.34
CA LEU A 96 -4.73 -5.07 -2.57
C LEU A 96 -6.20 -4.74 -2.30
N LEU A 97 -6.75 -3.82 -3.09
CA LEU A 97 -8.14 -3.38 -2.97
C LEU A 97 -8.88 -3.67 -4.28
N PHE A 98 -10.15 -4.05 -4.15
CA PHE A 98 -11.05 -4.27 -5.28
C PHE A 98 -12.23 -3.32 -5.18
N PHE A 99 -12.41 -2.49 -6.20
CA PHE A 99 -13.52 -1.56 -6.29
C PHE A 99 -14.38 -1.90 -7.49
N THR A 100 -15.70 -1.71 -7.35
CA THR A 100 -16.54 -1.61 -8.54
C THR A 100 -16.30 -0.25 -9.21
N LEU A 101 -16.48 -0.17 -10.53
CA LEU A 101 -16.19 1.06 -11.29
C LEU A 101 -16.91 2.29 -10.71
N ILE A 102 -18.18 2.12 -10.32
CA ILE A 102 -18.97 3.21 -9.73
C ILE A 102 -18.48 3.60 -8.34
N LEU A 103 -18.07 2.63 -7.52
CA LEU A 103 -17.51 2.90 -6.21
C LEU A 103 -16.14 3.52 -6.29
N PHE A 104 -15.33 3.19 -7.29
CA PHE A 104 -14.06 3.85 -7.53
C PHE A 104 -14.28 5.32 -7.93
N GLN A 105 -15.20 5.59 -8.86
CA GLN A 105 -15.53 6.97 -9.23
C GLN A 105 -16.13 7.76 -8.06
N LEU A 106 -16.98 7.13 -7.24
CA LEU A 106 -17.49 7.75 -6.02
C LEU A 106 -16.39 7.91 -4.97
N SER A 107 -15.46 6.98 -4.80
CA SER A 107 -14.39 7.11 -3.81
C SER A 107 -13.45 8.26 -4.15
N GLN A 108 -13.18 8.49 -5.44
CA GLN A 108 -12.45 9.68 -5.89
C GLN A 108 -13.21 11.00 -5.62
N ASN A 109 -14.53 10.96 -5.38
CA ASN A 109 -15.37 12.13 -5.12
C ASN A 109 -15.87 12.28 -3.67
N LEU A 110 -15.85 11.20 -2.86
CA LEU A 110 -16.63 11.09 -1.62
C LEU A 110 -15.79 10.67 -0.41
N ILE A 111 -14.54 10.24 -0.58
CA ILE A 111 -13.65 10.16 0.58
C ILE A 111 -13.20 11.58 0.88
N TYR A 112 -13.31 12.00 2.14
CA TYR A 112 -12.68 13.20 2.71
C TYR A 112 -11.14 13.06 2.75
N ASP A 113 -10.59 12.34 1.78
CA ASP A 113 -9.19 12.16 1.48
C ASP A 113 -8.86 13.13 0.35
N PHE A 114 -7.71 13.80 0.45
CA PHE A 114 -7.20 14.61 -0.64
C PHE A 114 -6.68 13.66 -1.73
N ALA A 115 -7.59 13.01 -2.47
CA ALA A 115 -7.23 12.14 -3.59
C ALA A 115 -6.75 13.04 -4.74
N VAL A 116 -5.43 13.21 -4.83
CA VAL A 116 -4.81 13.92 -5.95
C VAL A 116 -4.53 12.88 -7.02
N THR A 117 -5.00 13.13 -8.24
CA THR A 117 -4.54 12.39 -9.41
C THR A 117 -3.05 12.68 -9.58
N CYS A 118 -2.19 11.81 -9.07
CA CYS A 118 -0.77 11.86 -9.36
C CYS A 118 -0.58 11.54 -10.85
N ASN A 119 0.18 12.39 -11.55
CA ASN A 119 0.64 12.01 -12.88
C ASN A 119 1.57 10.82 -12.73
N LEU A 120 1.38 9.83 -13.60
CA LEU A 120 2.24 8.64 -13.72
C LEU A 120 3.69 9.02 -14.04
#